data_AF-A0A1E4Y3P3-F1
#
_entry.id   AF-A0A1E4Y3P3-F1
#
_cell.length_a   1.000
_cell.length_b   1.000
_cell.length_c   1.000
_cell.angle_alpha   90.00
_cell.angle_beta   90.00
_cell.angle_gamma   90.00
#
_symmetry.space_group_name_H-M   'P 1'
#
loop_
_entity.id
_entity.type
_entity.pdbx_description
1 polymer ?
#
loop_
_entity_poly.entity_id
_entity_poly.type
_entity_poly.pdbx_seq_one_letter_code
_entity_poly.pdbx_strand_id
1 'polypeptide(L)' 'MGRPPVPTHLKRDKRLVVMLTETENEILSDAAKAAGAASLSDWIRELLLTEAARMSQAKGAEAN' A
#
# COMPACT_ATOMS: atom_id res chain seq x y z
N MET A 1 21.30 11.28 29.19
CA MET A 1 22.02 10.92 27.94
C MET A 1 20.97 10.65 26.87
N GLY A 2 20.72 11.64 26.00
CA GLY A 2 19.67 11.56 24.97
C GLY A 2 19.96 10.48 23.95
N ARG A 3 18.93 9.74 23.52
CA ARG A 3 19.07 8.72 22.49
C ARG A 3 19.60 9.39 21.21
N PRO A 4 20.72 8.92 20.63
CA PRO A 4 21.26 9.53 19.41
C PRO A 4 20.20 9.53 18.30
N PRO A 5 20.14 10.59 17.48
CA PRO A 5 19.16 10.70 16.40
C PRO A 5 19.34 9.52 15.44
N VAL A 6 18.24 8.85 15.11
CA VAL A 6 18.28 7.71 14.19
C VAL A 6 18.80 8.19 12.84
N PRO A 7 19.83 7.53 12.25
CA PRO A 7 20.36 7.91 10.95
C PRO A 7 19.26 7.94 9.88
N THR A 8 19.13 9.06 9.18
CA THR A 8 18.05 9.38 8.23
C THR A 8 18.01 8.47 6.98
N HIS A 9 19.00 7.61 6.82
CA HIS A 9 19.12 6.64 5.72
C HIS A 9 18.50 5.28 6.05
N LEU A 10 18.22 5.00 7.33
CA LEU A 10 17.63 3.74 7.82
C LEU A 10 16.09 3.79 7.97
N LYS A 11 15.48 4.97 7.85
CA LYS A 11 14.04 5.19 7.86
C LYS A 11 13.60 5.73 6.51
N ARG A 12 13.19 4.88 5.57
CA ARG A 12 12.67 5.40 4.29
C ARG A 12 11.40 4.69 3.85
N ASP A 13 10.47 4.52 4.77
CA ASP A 13 9.07 4.36 4.38
C ASP A 13 8.69 5.57 3.52
N LYS A 14 8.17 5.29 2.32
CA LYS A 14 7.65 6.30 1.40
C LYS A 14 6.15 6.39 1.59
N ARG A 15 5.61 7.61 1.52
CA ARG A 15 4.16 7.85 1.62
C ARG A 15 3.57 7.94 0.22
N LEU A 16 2.52 7.17 -0.03
CA LEU A 16 1.61 7.36 -1.14
C LEU A 16 0.41 8.14 -0.60
N VAL A 17 0.09 9.28 -1.20
CA VAL A 17 -1.06 10.11 -0.82
C VAL A 17 -1.99 10.17 -2.03
N VAL A 18 -3.26 9.87 -1.79
CA VAL A 18 -4.31 9.92 -2.81
C VAL A 18 -5.42 10.80 -2.26
N MET A 19 -5.93 11.70 -3.10
CA MET A 19 -7.10 12.51 -2.76
C MET A 19 -8.35 11.69 -3.07
N LEU A 20 -9.21 11.54 -2.08
CA LEU A 20 -10.49 10.85 -2.21
C LEU A 20 -11.61 11.82 -1.86
N THR A 21 -12.73 11.70 -2.56
CA THR A 21 -14.01 12.23 -2.08
C THR A 21 -14.45 11.46 -0.84
N GLU A 22 -15.40 12.03 -0.09
CA GLU A 22 -15.96 11.38 1.10
C GLU A 22 -16.59 10.03 0.75
N THR A 23 -17.36 9.98 -0.34
CA THR A 23 -18.00 8.74 -0.83
C THR A 23 -16.98 7.67 -1.24
N GLU A 24 -15.89 8.04 -1.94
CA GLU A 24 -14.85 7.07 -2.28
C GLU A 24 -14.15 6.54 -1.02
N ASN A 25 -13.90 7.40 -0.04
CA ASN A 25 -13.29 7.00 1.22
C ASN A 25 -14.19 6.03 2.02
N GLU A 26 -15.51 6.26 2.05
CA GLU A 26 -16.47 5.37 2.69
C GLU A 26 -16.50 3.99 2.02
N ILE A 27 -16.65 3.94 0.69
CA ILE A 27 -16.70 2.70 -0.08
C ILE A 27 -15.42 1.87 0.15
N LEU A 28 -14.26 2.52 0.06
CA LEU A 28 -12.98 1.83 0.25
C LEU A 28 -12.79 1.37 1.70
N SER A 29 -13.21 2.18 2.67
CA SER A 29 -13.13 1.82 4.09
C SER A 29 -14.01 0.61 4.42
N ASP A 30 -15.22 0.53 3.87
CA ASP A 30 -16.12 -0.59 4.09
C ASP A 30 -15.64 -1.87 3.40
N ALA A 31 -15.06 -1.74 2.20
CA ALA A 31 -14.41 -2.86 1.53
C ALA A 31 -13.20 -3.39 2.32
N ALA A 32 -12.37 -2.50 2.88
CA ALA A 32 -11.24 -2.88 3.73
C ALA A 32 -11.71 -3.63 5.01
N LYS A 33 -12.78 -3.16 5.65
CA LYS A 33 -13.40 -3.84 6.81
C LYS A 33 -13.94 -5.21 6.42
N ALA A 34 -14.65 -5.31 5.30
CA ALA A 34 -15.21 -6.58 4.82
C ALA A 34 -14.12 -7.60 4.48
N ALA A 35 -12.95 -7.14 4.02
CA ALA A 35 -11.77 -7.97 3.80
C ALA A 35 -11.03 -8.36 5.10
N GLY A 36 -11.47 -7.85 6.26
CA GLY A 36 -10.84 -8.13 7.56
C GLY A 36 -9.48 -7.43 7.73
N ALA A 37 -9.20 -6.39 6.95
CA ALA A 37 -7.92 -5.70 7.02
C ALA A 37 -7.81 -4.83 8.29
N ALA A 38 -6.60 -4.73 8.83
CA ALA A 38 -6.32 -3.90 10.01
C ALA A 38 -6.51 -2.40 9.75
N SER A 39 -6.26 -1.94 8.52
CA SER A 39 -6.51 -0.57 8.09
C SER A 39 -6.75 -0.48 6.58
N LEU A 40 -7.36 0.62 6.14
CA LEU A 40 -7.54 0.91 4.71
C LEU A 40 -6.18 0.98 3.97
N SER A 41 -5.16 1.55 4.60
CA SER A 41 -3.83 1.70 4.00
C SER A 41 -3.14 0.36 3.81
N ASP A 42 -3.26 -0.56 4.77
CA ASP A 42 -2.69 -1.90 4.67
C ASP A 42 -3.40 -2.70 3.57
N TRP A 43 -4.73 -2.62 3.52
CA TRP A 43 -5.53 -3.28 2.50
C TRP A 43 -5.16 -2.82 1.08
N ILE A 44 -5.09 -1.50 0.85
CA ILE A 44 -4.70 -0.94 -0.45
C ILE A 44 -3.27 -1.34 -0.80
N ARG A 45 -2.34 -1.33 0.16
CA ARG A 45 -0.94 -1.71 -0.06
C ARG A 45 -0.85 -3.16 -0.58
N GLU A 46 -1.55 -4.09 0.06
CA GLU A 46 -1.55 -5.50 -0.34
C GLU A 46 -2.17 -5.70 -1.73
N LEU A 47 -3.27 -5.01 -2.03
CA LEU A 47 -3.90 -5.03 -3.35
C LEU A 47 -2.94 -4.53 -4.44
N LEU A 48 -2.29 -3.39 -4.24
CA LEU A 48 -1.36 -2.81 -5.21
C LEU A 48 -0.15 -3.71 -5.44
N LEU A 49 0.39 -4.33 -4.39
CA LEU A 49 1.52 -5.26 -4.52
C LEU A 49 1.11 -6.55 -5.23
N THR A 50 -0.08 -7.07 -4.95
CA THR A 50 -0.61 -8.27 -5.62
C THR A 50 -0.80 -8.01 -7.11
N GLU A 51 -1.39 -6.86 -7.47
CA GLU A 51 -1.58 -6.49 -8.87
C GLU A 51 -0.24 -6.26 -9.57
N ALA A 52 0.71 -5.57 -8.93
CA ALA A 52 2.04 -5.37 -9.49
C ALA A 52 2.76 -6.72 -9.74
N ALA A 53 2.64 -7.68 -8.83
CA ALA A 53 3.18 -9.02 -9.00
C ALA A 53 2.53 -9.75 -10.20
N ARG A 54 1.19 -9.66 -10.33
CA ARG A 54 0.44 -10.22 -11.46
C ARG A 54 0.91 -9.65 -12.80
N MET A 55 1.05 -8.33 -12.88
CA MET A 55 1.53 -7.64 -14.09
C MET A 55 2.97 -7.99 -14.44
N SER A 56 3.84 -8.12 -13.43
CA SER A 56 5.24 -8.54 -13.64
C SER A 56 5.34 -9.97 -14.19
N GLN A 57 4.49 -10.89 -13.71
CA GLN A 57 4.46 -12.27 -14.20
C GLN A 57 3.91 -12.35 -15.63
N ALA A 58 2.83 -11.61 -15.94
CA ALA A 58 2.28 -11.55 -17.30
C ALA A 58 3.33 -11.07 -18.32
N LYS A 59 4.12 -10.05 -17.96
CA LYS A 59 5.19 -9.52 -18.81
C LYS A 59 6.34 -10.51 -19.02
N GLY A 60 6.60 -11.41 -18.08
CA GLY A 60 7.60 -12.47 -18.23
C GLY A 60 7.14 -13.62 -19.13
N ALA A 61 5.83 -13.85 -19.23
CA ALA A 61 5.24 -14.89 -20.07
C ALA A 61 5.18 -14.51 -21.56
N GLU A 62 5.11 -13.22 -21.90
CA GLU A 62 5.13 -12.75 -23.29
C GLU A 62 6.55 -12.65 -23.90
N ALA A 63 7.60 -12.75 -23.07
CA ALA A 63 8.99 -12.57 -23.48
C ALA A 63 9.75 -13.90 -23.73
N ASN A 64 9.06 -15.05 -23.73
CA ASN A 64 9.65 -16.38 -23.86
C ASN A 64 8.96 -17.21 -24.94
#